data_AF-A0A6A4ZRM6-F1
#
_entry.id   AF-A0A6A4ZRM6-F1
#
_cell.length_a   1.000
_cell.length_b   1.000
_cell.length_c   1.000
_cell.angle_alpha   90.00
_cell.angle_beta   90.00
_cell.angle_gamma   90.00
#
_symmetry.space_group_name_H-M   'P 1'
#
loop_
_entity.id
_entity.type
_entity.pdbx_description
1 polymer ?
#
loop_
_entity_poly.entity_id
_entity_poly.type
_entity_poly.pdbx_seq_one_letter_code
_entity_poly.pdbx_strand_id
1 'polypeptide(L)'
;PFDNIELLSLLREFQPKAWSRWALSCTLSRSAHASALYVYTNCPETHYDGMLDDAAEHGLLELVQRMHGDGATCTTKAMSGAAGNGHLEIVKFLHTHRTEGWASETVTLAAWGGHVAVLAYLLHHRPHEVNLPMALKGAAANGHIDALQFLRSMAVAASVDYRLTLDDAARNGHLSMVKYLHGLEAAVLCSDQAVTSAATCGHEGVVRFLMQHRTESASPEAVQKALMWGHCSIARYLVEEHGLSIQPLDLDWLLFDKATALDVVAFLCDHDTPWQTSWMDAACNFKSNLPLVQALHAHSTVGCTTAAMDNAAKQGDLDVVLFLATHRTEGCTVQAFNHAVRLRTPDVLLCLWHHYPEVFRDSVYFTWIEDDMLHVMLDHKMGKPLHILPKLYPNQRQITTVLGYGLDQATPVANLLSLAQLHKKLTTPHFLLTPSHIATEKAIMDQVHAWGKSHVSKDPNEWTELDVAASSVLATKDLSSWVNIVVFQHYFVQDAAGHESDLCDVVGNIEPIDIKRDCVAMMQGLRLGLLLAWPKEG
;
A
#
# COMPACT_ATOMS: atom_id res chain seq x y z
N PRO A 1 17.01 29.06 6.02
CA PRO A 1 17.83 30.19 5.53
C PRO A 1 17.06 31.51 5.36
N PHE A 2 15.75 31.46 5.06
CA PHE A 2 14.94 32.63 4.74
C PHE A 2 14.67 33.60 5.90
N ASP A 3 15.09 33.29 7.14
CA ASP A 3 14.97 34.20 8.29
C ASP A 3 16.28 34.97 8.57
N ASN A 4 17.32 34.74 7.77
CA ASN A 4 18.64 35.36 7.93
C ASN A 4 19.02 36.16 6.68
N ILE A 5 18.95 37.49 6.80
CA ILE A 5 19.25 38.43 5.70
C ILE A 5 20.71 38.36 5.26
N GLU A 6 21.65 38.18 6.19
CA GLU A 6 23.07 38.05 5.85
C GLU A 6 23.30 36.82 4.96
N LEU A 7 22.67 35.70 5.31
CA LEU A 7 22.75 34.49 4.50
C LEU A 7 22.06 34.68 3.13
N LEU A 8 20.93 35.39 3.07
CA LEU A 8 20.26 35.71 1.79
C LEU A 8 21.12 36.62 0.91
N SER A 9 21.83 37.60 1.50
CA SER A 9 22.75 38.46 0.77
C SER A 9 23.96 37.70 0.23
N LEU A 10 24.51 36.78 1.02
CA LEU A 10 25.62 35.94 0.61
C LEU A 10 25.18 34.96 -0.49
N LEU A 11 24.00 34.34 -0.36
CA LEU A 11 23.43 33.50 -1.41
C LEU A 11 23.14 34.28 -2.71
N ARG A 12 22.76 35.55 -2.60
CA ARG A 12 22.59 36.43 -3.77
C ARG A 12 23.91 36.68 -4.48
N GLU A 13 24.99 36.94 -3.74
CA GLU A 13 26.33 37.16 -4.27
C GLU A 13 26.88 35.91 -4.98
N PHE A 14 26.78 34.75 -4.34
CA PHE A 14 27.40 33.51 -4.84
C PHE A 14 26.56 32.73 -5.85
N GLN A 15 25.22 32.90 -5.87
CA GLN A 15 24.30 32.13 -6.72
C GLN A 15 23.19 33.01 -7.33
N PRO A 16 23.53 34.01 -8.18
CA PRO A 16 22.55 34.97 -8.71
C PRO A 16 21.48 34.34 -9.61
N LYS A 17 21.74 33.17 -10.22
CA LYS A 17 20.79 32.48 -11.10
C LYS A 17 19.87 31.48 -10.38
N ALA A 18 20.06 31.25 -9.08
CA ALA A 18 19.29 30.28 -8.31
C ALA A 18 17.94 30.83 -7.80
N TRP A 19 17.68 32.12 -8.01
CA TRP A 19 16.49 32.80 -7.51
C TRP A 19 15.34 32.66 -8.51
N SER A 20 14.23 32.11 -8.03
CA SER A 20 12.99 31.98 -8.79
C SER A 20 11.82 32.57 -8.00
N ARG A 21 10.63 32.64 -8.62
CA ARG A 21 9.38 33.07 -7.96
C ARG A 21 9.11 32.37 -6.63
N TRP A 22 9.59 31.13 -6.51
CA TRP A 22 9.50 30.33 -5.28
C TRP A 22 10.18 31.00 -4.08
N ALA A 23 11.28 31.74 -4.29
CA ALA A 23 12.02 32.38 -3.20
C ALA A 23 11.20 33.48 -2.52
N LEU A 24 10.56 34.37 -3.29
CA LEU A 24 9.70 35.41 -2.73
C LEU A 24 8.44 34.79 -2.09
N SER A 25 7.78 33.84 -2.77
CA SER A 25 6.62 33.13 -2.21
C SER A 25 6.93 32.43 -0.89
N CYS A 26 8.12 31.83 -0.75
CA CYS A 26 8.56 31.21 0.51
C CYS A 26 8.83 32.23 1.63
N THR A 27 9.35 33.41 1.30
CA THR A 27 9.54 34.46 2.32
C THR A 27 8.22 35.05 2.79
N LEU A 28 7.22 35.15 1.90
CA LEU A 28 5.88 35.60 2.23
C LEU A 28 5.14 34.57 3.11
N SER A 29 5.16 33.28 2.73
CA SER A 29 4.47 32.21 3.46
C SER A 29 5.00 31.94 4.87
N ARG A 30 6.25 32.33 5.14
CA ARG A 30 6.87 32.23 6.47
C ARG A 30 6.71 33.50 7.30
N SER A 31 6.02 34.52 6.77
CA SER A 31 5.89 35.85 7.39
C SER A 31 7.25 36.46 7.77
N ALA A 32 8.30 36.18 6.99
CA ALA A 32 9.64 36.69 7.23
C ALA A 32 9.75 38.13 6.71
N HIS A 33 9.25 39.11 7.46
CA HIS A 33 9.02 40.49 7.02
C HIS A 33 10.25 41.13 6.37
N ALA A 34 11.39 41.11 7.08
CA ALA A 34 12.61 41.75 6.62
C ALA A 34 13.25 41.01 5.43
N SER A 35 13.12 39.69 5.39
CA SER A 35 13.60 38.87 4.29
C SER A 35 12.75 39.01 3.04
N ALA A 36 11.43 39.08 3.17
CA ALA A 36 10.53 39.32 2.04
C ALA A 36 10.79 40.70 1.42
N LEU A 37 10.99 41.74 2.24
CA LEU A 37 11.38 43.07 1.78
C LEU A 37 12.75 43.06 1.08
N TYR A 38 13.73 42.35 1.66
CA TYR A 38 15.05 42.19 1.04
C TYR A 38 14.98 41.50 -0.32
N VAL A 39 14.30 40.34 -0.40
CA VAL A 39 14.17 39.56 -1.64
C VAL A 39 13.41 40.34 -2.70
N TYR A 40 12.31 41.01 -2.33
CA TYR A 40 11.56 41.85 -3.26
C TYR A 40 12.41 43.00 -3.83
N THR A 41 13.23 43.64 -2.99
CA THR A 41 14.04 44.82 -3.39
C THR A 41 15.29 44.43 -4.21
N ASN A 42 15.95 43.33 -3.86
CA ASN A 42 17.26 42.97 -4.41
C ASN A 42 17.20 41.87 -5.49
N CYS A 43 16.07 41.18 -5.63
CA CYS A 43 15.89 40.06 -6.57
C CYS A 43 14.62 40.25 -7.43
N PRO A 44 14.60 41.21 -8.38
CA PRO A 44 13.41 41.48 -9.20
C PRO A 44 12.96 40.29 -10.06
N GLU A 45 13.87 39.35 -10.38
CA GLU A 45 13.53 38.11 -11.08
C GLU A 45 12.60 37.17 -10.29
N THR A 46 12.40 37.44 -8.99
CA THR A 46 11.49 36.70 -8.13
C THR A 46 10.06 37.23 -8.17
N HIS A 47 9.81 38.36 -8.85
CA HIS A 47 8.47 38.97 -8.93
C HIS A 47 7.51 38.12 -9.76
N TYR A 48 6.23 38.10 -9.36
CA TYR A 48 5.17 37.36 -10.02
C TYR A 48 3.81 38.03 -9.82
N ASP A 49 2.86 37.70 -10.70
CA ASP A 49 1.49 38.21 -10.61
C ASP A 49 0.80 37.70 -9.35
N GLY A 50 0.19 38.60 -8.57
CA GLY A 50 -0.46 38.26 -7.30
C GLY A 50 0.45 38.33 -6.07
N MET A 51 1.73 38.70 -6.21
CA MET A 51 2.64 38.88 -5.05
C MET A 51 2.15 39.92 -4.03
N LEU A 52 1.37 40.92 -4.46
CA LEU A 52 0.75 41.89 -3.57
C LEU A 52 -0.40 41.25 -2.77
N ASP A 53 -1.18 40.35 -3.40
CA ASP A 53 -2.24 39.61 -2.71
C ASP A 53 -1.64 38.76 -1.58
N ASP A 54 -0.56 38.03 -1.88
CA ASP A 54 0.18 37.23 -0.90
C ASP A 54 0.79 38.12 0.21
N ALA A 55 1.40 39.26 -0.14
CA ALA A 55 1.96 40.18 0.86
C ALA A 55 0.89 40.77 1.79
N ALA A 56 -0.30 41.06 1.25
CA ALA A 56 -1.44 41.56 2.01
C ALA A 56 -2.02 40.48 2.93
N GLU A 57 -2.13 39.24 2.44
CA GLU A 57 -2.59 38.08 3.22
C GLU A 57 -1.69 37.81 4.43
N HIS A 58 -0.38 38.00 4.31
CA HIS A 58 0.60 37.75 5.38
C HIS A 58 0.93 38.95 6.27
N GLY A 59 0.24 40.09 6.09
CA GLY A 59 0.35 41.22 7.02
C GLY A 59 1.53 42.15 6.79
N LEU A 60 2.18 42.09 5.63
CA LEU A 60 3.41 42.84 5.33
C LEU A 60 3.11 44.27 4.84
N LEU A 61 2.61 45.14 5.73
CA LEU A 61 2.15 46.49 5.35
C LEU A 61 3.21 47.32 4.60
N GLU A 62 4.45 47.33 5.06
CA GLU A 62 5.55 48.07 4.41
C GLU A 62 5.79 47.56 2.98
N LEU A 63 5.76 46.24 2.79
CA LEU A 63 5.95 45.61 1.50
C LEU A 63 4.75 45.88 0.57
N VAL A 64 3.52 45.85 1.09
CA VAL A 64 2.30 46.19 0.33
C VAL A 64 2.34 47.64 -0.14
N GLN A 65 2.74 48.58 0.72
CA GLN A 65 2.90 49.99 0.36
C GLN A 65 3.98 50.17 -0.71
N ARG A 66 5.10 49.45 -0.58
CA ARG A 66 6.18 49.49 -1.56
C ARG A 66 5.74 48.93 -2.92
N MET A 67 5.15 47.74 -2.94
CA MET A 67 4.61 47.10 -4.14
C MET A 67 3.55 47.98 -4.82
N HIS A 68 2.72 48.67 -4.05
CA HIS A 68 1.77 49.64 -4.59
C HIS A 68 2.47 50.83 -5.27
N GLY A 69 3.49 51.43 -4.63
CA GLY A 69 4.27 52.51 -5.21
C GLY A 69 5.02 52.11 -6.49
N ASP A 70 5.45 50.85 -6.58
CA ASP A 70 6.09 50.28 -7.77
C ASP A 70 5.07 49.90 -8.88
N GLY A 71 3.76 50.09 -8.65
CA GLY A 71 2.71 49.83 -9.64
C GLY A 71 2.27 48.37 -9.76
N ALA A 72 2.54 47.53 -8.76
CA ALA A 72 2.11 46.12 -8.77
C ALA A 72 0.58 45.99 -8.81
N THR A 73 0.08 45.00 -9.55
CA THR A 73 -1.34 44.68 -9.63
C THR A 73 -1.78 43.87 -8.42
N CYS A 74 -3.04 44.01 -8.03
CA CYS A 74 -3.67 43.18 -7.00
C CYS A 74 -5.09 42.80 -7.43
N THR A 75 -5.68 41.84 -6.71
CA THR A 75 -7.07 41.43 -6.90
C THR A 75 -7.88 41.66 -5.63
N THR A 76 -9.17 41.34 -5.66
CA THR A 76 -10.03 41.32 -4.45
C THR A 76 -9.50 40.39 -3.36
N LYS A 77 -8.59 39.44 -3.69
CA LYS A 77 -7.94 38.56 -2.73
C LYS A 77 -7.01 39.29 -1.77
N ALA A 78 -6.33 40.36 -2.20
CA ALA A 78 -5.45 41.13 -1.31
C ALA A 78 -6.21 41.62 -0.07
N MET A 79 -7.36 42.27 -0.28
CA MET A 79 -8.16 42.78 0.83
C MET A 79 -8.89 41.67 1.58
N SER A 80 -9.33 40.62 0.90
CA SER A 80 -10.02 39.47 1.51
C SER A 80 -9.10 38.66 2.42
N GLY A 81 -7.87 38.37 1.98
CA GLY A 81 -6.85 37.68 2.77
C GLY A 81 -6.39 38.53 3.94
N ALA A 82 -6.10 39.82 3.70
CA ALA A 82 -5.77 40.76 4.79
C ALA A 82 -6.88 40.84 5.84
N ALA A 83 -8.15 40.83 5.43
CA ALA A 83 -9.28 40.84 6.34
C ALA A 83 -9.43 39.52 7.11
N GLY A 84 -9.26 38.38 6.43
CA GLY A 84 -9.32 37.04 7.03
C GLY A 84 -8.23 36.77 8.07
N ASN A 85 -7.08 37.42 7.95
CA ASN A 85 -5.95 37.33 8.89
C ASN A 85 -5.82 38.55 9.83
N GLY A 86 -6.78 39.49 9.79
CA GLY A 86 -6.89 40.55 10.79
C GLY A 86 -6.01 41.77 10.58
N HIS A 87 -5.44 41.94 9.39
CA HIS A 87 -4.54 43.03 9.06
C HIS A 87 -5.29 44.33 8.72
N LEU A 88 -5.92 44.93 9.75
CA LEU A 88 -6.76 46.12 9.62
C LEU A 88 -6.09 47.28 8.87
N GLU A 89 -4.82 47.56 9.14
CA GLU A 89 -4.11 48.68 8.51
C GLU A 89 -3.89 48.44 7.00
N ILE A 90 -3.71 47.18 6.59
CA ILE A 90 -3.67 46.81 5.17
C ILE A 90 -5.05 46.93 4.54
N VAL A 91 -6.10 46.48 5.23
CA VAL A 91 -7.49 46.64 4.76
C VAL A 91 -7.83 48.12 4.54
N LYS A 92 -7.50 48.99 5.48
CA LYS A 92 -7.68 50.46 5.34
C LYS A 92 -6.86 51.01 4.18
N PHE A 93 -5.59 50.61 4.04
CA PHE A 93 -4.71 51.07 2.98
C PHE A 93 -5.25 50.68 1.60
N LEU A 94 -5.55 49.39 1.40
CA LEU A 94 -6.11 48.88 0.15
C LEU A 94 -7.46 49.53 -0.15
N HIS A 95 -8.37 49.66 0.83
CA HIS A 95 -9.67 50.28 0.58
C HIS A 95 -9.58 51.75 0.16
N THR A 96 -8.59 52.48 0.64
CA THR A 96 -8.41 53.92 0.35
C THR A 96 -7.61 54.19 -0.92
N HIS A 97 -6.68 53.31 -1.30
CA HIS A 97 -5.73 53.52 -2.39
C HIS A 97 -5.98 52.63 -3.63
N ARG A 98 -6.90 51.67 -3.54
CA ARG A 98 -7.22 50.70 -4.59
C ARG A 98 -8.71 50.69 -4.92
N THR A 99 -9.06 50.32 -6.15
CA THR A 99 -10.45 50.31 -6.65
C THR A 99 -11.02 48.91 -6.82
N GLU A 100 -10.16 47.88 -6.75
CA GLU A 100 -10.49 46.47 -6.87
C GLU A 100 -11.52 46.00 -5.82
N GLY A 101 -11.52 46.64 -4.65
CA GLY A 101 -12.47 46.38 -3.57
C GLY A 101 -12.25 45.02 -2.90
N TRP A 102 -13.32 44.44 -2.37
CA TRP A 102 -13.30 43.17 -1.65
C TRP A 102 -14.39 42.22 -2.16
N ALA A 103 -14.22 40.93 -1.90
CA ALA A 103 -15.17 39.90 -2.30
C ALA A 103 -16.37 39.83 -1.33
N SER A 104 -17.51 39.31 -1.78
CA SER A 104 -18.69 39.12 -0.89
C SER A 104 -18.40 38.27 0.35
N GLU A 105 -17.38 37.41 0.29
CA GLU A 105 -16.96 36.51 1.36
C GLU A 105 -16.00 37.15 2.39
N THR A 106 -15.49 38.35 2.14
CA THR A 106 -14.48 39.02 3.00
C THR A 106 -14.95 39.16 4.44
N VAL A 107 -16.22 39.50 4.69
CA VAL A 107 -16.76 39.59 6.05
C VAL A 107 -16.85 38.22 6.72
N THR A 108 -17.20 37.18 5.96
CA THR A 108 -17.19 35.80 6.46
C THR A 108 -15.78 35.38 6.88
N LEU A 109 -14.75 35.69 6.07
CA LEU A 109 -13.35 35.41 6.39
C LEU A 109 -12.88 36.16 7.65
N ALA A 110 -13.20 37.45 7.76
CA ALA A 110 -12.89 38.22 8.96
C ALA A 110 -13.61 37.68 10.21
N ALA A 111 -14.81 37.14 10.05
CA ALA A 111 -15.54 36.46 11.13
C ALA A 111 -14.95 35.09 11.46
N TRP A 112 -14.46 34.34 10.47
CA TRP A 112 -13.74 33.08 10.65
C TRP A 112 -12.46 33.26 11.47
N GLY A 113 -11.72 34.36 11.26
CA GLY A 113 -10.53 34.71 12.05
C GLY A 113 -10.81 35.49 13.33
N GLY A 114 -12.09 35.83 13.60
CA GLY A 114 -12.48 36.54 14.82
C GLY A 114 -12.06 38.00 14.89
N HIS A 115 -11.79 38.65 13.75
CA HIS A 115 -11.19 39.97 13.67
C HIS A 115 -12.22 41.09 13.81
N VAL A 116 -12.68 41.34 15.05
CA VAL A 116 -13.71 42.35 15.37
C VAL A 116 -13.42 43.74 14.79
N ALA A 117 -12.16 44.18 14.84
CA ALA A 117 -11.78 45.50 14.34
C ALA A 117 -11.92 45.62 12.81
N VAL A 118 -11.61 44.54 12.08
CA VAL A 118 -11.82 44.44 10.64
C VAL A 118 -13.31 44.36 10.32
N LEU A 119 -14.07 43.54 11.06
CA LEU A 119 -15.52 43.44 10.91
C LEU A 119 -16.20 44.79 11.11
N ALA A 120 -15.81 45.55 12.14
CA ALA A 120 -16.33 46.89 12.38
C ALA A 120 -16.05 47.85 11.23
N TYR A 121 -14.85 47.79 10.66
CA TYR A 121 -14.48 48.60 9.50
C TYR A 121 -15.30 48.23 8.25
N LEU A 122 -15.37 46.94 7.91
CA LEU A 122 -16.10 46.46 6.73
C LEU A 122 -17.60 46.76 6.82
N LEU A 123 -18.22 46.49 7.97
CA LEU A 123 -19.65 46.72 8.20
C LEU A 123 -20.01 48.20 8.24
N HIS A 124 -19.10 49.06 8.71
CA HIS A 124 -19.31 50.51 8.67
C HIS A 124 -19.39 51.05 7.23
N HIS A 125 -18.59 50.51 6.33
CA HIS A 125 -18.50 51.00 4.96
C HIS A 125 -19.52 50.37 4.00
N ARG A 126 -19.86 49.08 4.14
CA ARG A 126 -20.86 48.41 3.28
C ARG A 126 -21.73 47.41 4.07
N PRO A 127 -22.71 47.87 4.86
CA PRO A 127 -23.56 46.99 5.67
C PRO A 127 -24.52 46.09 4.86
N HIS A 128 -24.86 46.48 3.62
CA HIS A 128 -25.88 45.79 2.80
C HIS A 128 -25.34 44.68 1.88
N GLU A 129 -24.02 44.56 1.73
CA GLU A 129 -23.38 43.55 0.87
C GLU A 129 -22.95 42.29 1.65
N VAL A 130 -23.38 42.16 2.91
CA VAL A 130 -22.86 41.17 3.87
C VAL A 130 -23.80 39.99 4.07
N ASN A 131 -23.26 38.78 3.91
CA ASN A 131 -23.93 37.54 4.31
C ASN A 131 -23.77 37.32 5.83
N LEU A 132 -24.57 38.04 6.62
CA LEU A 132 -24.54 37.97 8.10
C LEU A 132 -24.75 36.54 8.65
N PRO A 133 -25.68 35.71 8.14
CA PRO A 133 -25.82 34.33 8.60
C PRO A 133 -24.54 33.51 8.45
N MET A 134 -23.84 33.62 7.32
CA MET A 134 -22.59 32.89 7.09
C MET A 134 -21.46 33.40 7.97
N ALA A 135 -21.37 34.72 8.18
CA ALA A 135 -20.39 35.31 9.09
C ALA A 135 -20.60 34.86 10.56
N LEU A 136 -21.85 34.83 11.03
CA LEU A 136 -22.20 34.32 12.36
C LEU A 136 -21.84 32.84 12.52
N LYS A 137 -22.21 32.02 11.53
CA LYS A 137 -21.83 30.60 11.49
C LYS A 137 -20.32 30.41 11.55
N GLY A 138 -19.59 31.22 10.79
CA GLY A 138 -18.14 31.21 10.73
C GLY A 138 -17.44 31.57 12.03
N ALA A 139 -17.92 32.61 12.72
CA ALA A 139 -17.44 33.00 14.04
C ALA A 139 -17.73 31.92 15.10
N ALA A 140 -18.92 31.30 15.05
CA ALA A 140 -19.29 30.19 15.94
C ALA A 140 -18.39 28.96 15.72
N ALA A 141 -18.21 28.56 14.46
CA ALA A 141 -17.43 27.40 14.07
C ALA A 141 -15.96 27.51 14.51
N ASN A 142 -15.38 28.70 14.57
CA ASN A 142 -14.00 28.92 15.02
C ASN A 142 -13.90 29.41 16.48
N GLY A 143 -15.02 29.44 17.21
CA GLY A 143 -15.02 29.75 18.63
C GLY A 143 -14.80 31.24 18.99
N HIS A 144 -14.97 32.16 18.04
CA HIS A 144 -14.76 33.59 18.24
C HIS A 144 -15.99 34.27 18.85
N ILE A 145 -16.10 34.20 20.17
CA ILE A 145 -17.25 34.74 20.93
C ILE A 145 -17.40 36.25 20.72
N ASP A 146 -16.32 37.02 20.76
CA ASP A 146 -16.36 38.48 20.64
C ASP A 146 -16.84 38.94 19.25
N ALA A 147 -16.39 38.26 18.20
CA ALA A 147 -16.86 38.51 16.83
C ALA A 147 -18.33 38.15 16.69
N LEU A 148 -18.78 37.04 17.28
CA LEU A 148 -20.17 36.63 17.26
C LEU A 148 -21.06 37.61 18.05
N GLN A 149 -20.62 38.09 19.21
CA GLN A 149 -21.30 39.14 19.99
C GLN A 149 -21.43 40.44 19.19
N PHE A 150 -20.34 40.87 18.55
CA PHE A 150 -20.32 42.07 17.72
C PHE A 150 -21.30 41.94 16.54
N LEU A 151 -21.23 40.85 15.78
CA LEU A 151 -22.12 40.59 14.66
C LEU A 151 -23.60 40.52 15.09
N ARG A 152 -23.88 39.92 16.25
CA ARG A 152 -25.23 39.88 16.83
C ARG A 152 -25.74 41.26 17.23
N SER A 153 -24.88 42.12 17.78
CA SER A 153 -25.27 43.49 18.17
C SER A 153 -25.71 44.34 16.97
N MET A 154 -25.23 44.01 15.77
CA MET A 154 -25.59 44.66 14.50
C MET A 154 -26.80 44.01 13.82
N ALA A 155 -27.03 42.71 14.06
CA ALA A 155 -28.13 41.93 13.50
C ALA A 155 -29.44 42.16 14.28
N VAL A 156 -29.98 43.38 14.25
CA VAL A 156 -31.19 43.77 15.02
C VAL A 156 -32.51 43.17 14.48
N ALA A 157 -32.52 42.42 13.37
CA ALA A 157 -33.79 41.98 12.76
C ALA A 157 -33.82 40.64 11.98
N ALA A 158 -32.77 39.81 12.01
CA ALA A 158 -32.78 38.53 11.28
C ALA A 158 -33.04 37.35 12.24
N SER A 159 -34.04 36.53 11.94
CA SER A 159 -34.23 35.21 12.55
C SER A 159 -33.10 34.28 12.09
N VAL A 160 -31.91 34.45 12.65
CA VAL A 160 -30.77 33.59 12.34
C VAL A 160 -31.00 32.25 13.04
N ASP A 161 -31.02 31.18 12.26
CA ASP A 161 -31.07 29.82 12.77
C ASP A 161 -29.70 29.45 13.37
N TYR A 162 -29.63 29.40 14.70
CA TYR A 162 -28.41 29.02 15.43
C TYR A 162 -28.22 27.51 15.59
N ARG A 163 -29.14 26.66 15.11
CA ARG A 163 -29.06 25.19 15.22
C ARG A 163 -27.74 24.65 14.67
N LEU A 164 -27.48 24.97 13.41
CA LEU A 164 -26.28 24.54 12.69
C LEU A 164 -25.00 25.15 13.27
N THR A 165 -25.09 26.26 14.01
CA THR A 165 -23.92 26.95 14.56
C THR A 165 -23.36 26.27 15.82
N LEU A 166 -24.22 25.58 16.58
CA LEU A 166 -23.76 24.84 17.76
C LEU A 166 -23.09 23.52 17.37
N ASP A 167 -23.65 22.81 16.38
CA ASP A 167 -23.10 21.54 15.89
C ASP A 167 -21.68 21.76 15.34
N ASP A 168 -21.45 22.85 14.61
CA ASP A 168 -20.11 23.23 14.13
C ASP A 168 -19.16 23.62 15.28
N ALA A 169 -19.63 24.38 16.27
CA ALA A 169 -18.84 24.71 17.46
C ALA A 169 -18.48 23.45 18.28
N ALA A 170 -19.39 22.47 18.34
CA ALA A 170 -19.19 21.19 19.01
C ALA A 170 -18.20 20.30 18.24
N ARG A 171 -18.35 20.22 16.91
CA ARG A 171 -17.46 19.49 15.99
C ARG A 171 -16.02 20.00 16.03
N ASN A 172 -15.81 21.30 16.24
CA ASN A 172 -14.48 21.91 16.34
C ASN A 172 -13.98 22.06 17.80
N GLY A 173 -14.75 21.59 18.79
CA GLY A 173 -14.28 21.49 20.18
C GLY A 173 -14.30 22.79 20.98
N HIS A 174 -15.01 23.81 20.52
CA HIS A 174 -15.05 25.12 21.18
C HIS A 174 -16.02 25.13 22.37
N LEU A 175 -15.62 24.51 23.48
CA LEU A 175 -16.45 24.39 24.69
C LEU A 175 -17.00 25.74 25.20
N SER A 176 -16.17 26.79 25.21
CA SER A 176 -16.61 28.14 25.64
C SER A 176 -17.71 28.70 24.74
N MET A 177 -17.61 28.48 23.43
CA MET A 177 -18.64 28.87 22.47
C MET A 177 -19.91 28.03 22.67
N VAL A 178 -19.79 26.72 22.88
CA VAL A 178 -20.93 25.83 23.17
C VAL A 178 -21.67 26.28 24.44
N LYS A 179 -20.93 26.62 25.52
CA LYS A 179 -21.50 27.19 26.75
C LYS A 179 -22.21 28.52 26.51
N TYR A 180 -21.58 29.40 25.73
CA TYR A 180 -22.13 30.70 25.39
C TYR A 180 -23.43 30.55 24.58
N LEU A 181 -23.43 29.78 23.49
CA LEU A 181 -24.61 29.51 22.65
C LEU A 181 -25.73 28.83 23.45
N HIS A 182 -25.39 27.91 24.35
CA HIS A 182 -26.37 27.29 25.25
C HIS A 182 -27.05 28.31 26.18
N GLY A 183 -26.28 29.26 26.73
CA GLY A 183 -26.80 30.31 27.62
C GLY A 183 -27.68 31.37 26.93
N LEU A 184 -27.71 31.41 25.60
CA LEU A 184 -28.46 32.39 24.81
C LEU A 184 -29.91 31.99 24.47
N GLU A 185 -30.47 30.97 25.12
CA GLU A 185 -31.78 30.36 24.85
C GLU A 185 -31.87 29.49 23.57
N ALA A 186 -30.76 28.90 23.11
CA ALA A 186 -30.74 27.86 22.07
C ALA A 186 -31.01 26.43 22.59
N ALA A 187 -31.63 26.30 23.78
CA ALA A 187 -31.96 25.01 24.39
C ALA A 187 -33.03 24.21 23.62
N VAL A 188 -33.77 24.84 22.71
CA VAL A 188 -34.91 24.24 21.99
C VAL A 188 -34.50 23.59 20.66
N LEU A 189 -33.25 23.75 20.22
CA LEU A 189 -32.95 23.52 18.82
C LEU A 189 -31.65 22.74 18.52
N CYS A 190 -31.16 21.89 19.40
CA CYS A 190 -30.06 21.03 18.97
C CYS A 190 -30.56 19.85 18.15
N SER A 191 -29.70 19.39 17.26
CA SER A 191 -29.87 18.09 16.65
C SER A 191 -29.20 17.08 17.58
N ASP A 192 -29.63 15.83 17.51
CA ASP A 192 -28.91 14.69 18.07
C ASP A 192 -27.45 14.58 17.57
N GLN A 193 -27.09 15.31 16.49
CA GLN A 193 -25.77 15.31 15.87
C GLN A 193 -24.72 16.11 16.64
N ALA A 194 -25.09 17.01 17.58
CA ALA A 194 -24.11 17.81 18.31
C ALA A 194 -23.16 16.92 19.13
N VAL A 195 -23.72 15.94 19.85
CA VAL A 195 -22.95 14.99 20.66
C VAL A 195 -22.17 14.04 19.76
N THR A 196 -22.81 13.50 18.73
CA THR A 196 -22.17 12.61 17.75
C THR A 196 -20.98 13.27 17.07
N SER A 197 -21.10 14.53 16.65
CA SER A 197 -20.02 15.29 16.01
C SER A 197 -18.87 15.57 16.98
N ALA A 198 -19.17 15.98 18.21
CA ALA A 198 -18.14 16.18 19.24
C ALA A 198 -17.43 14.86 19.61
N ALA A 199 -18.16 13.76 19.66
CA ALA A 199 -17.63 12.43 19.94
C ALA A 199 -16.75 11.92 18.79
N THR A 200 -17.14 12.18 17.54
CA THR A 200 -16.36 11.86 16.33
C THR A 200 -15.01 12.57 16.31
N CYS A 201 -14.97 13.83 16.77
CA CYS A 201 -13.76 14.66 16.78
C CYS A 201 -12.97 14.61 18.10
N GLY A 202 -13.38 13.78 19.07
CA GLY A 202 -12.64 13.57 20.30
C GLY A 202 -12.76 14.68 21.35
N HIS A 203 -13.81 15.50 21.29
CA HIS A 203 -14.00 16.64 22.18
C HIS A 203 -14.75 16.25 23.47
N GLU A 204 -14.07 15.53 24.36
CA GLU A 204 -14.65 14.99 25.60
C GLU A 204 -15.33 16.06 26.48
N GLY A 205 -14.68 17.23 26.65
CA GLY A 205 -15.23 18.31 27.46
C GLY A 205 -16.55 18.87 26.91
N VAL A 206 -16.71 18.88 25.58
CA VAL A 206 -17.97 19.25 24.92
C VAL A 206 -19.02 18.17 25.14
N VAL A 207 -18.68 16.90 24.91
CA VAL A 207 -19.61 15.77 25.11
C VAL A 207 -20.14 15.74 26.54
N ARG A 208 -19.26 15.83 27.55
CA ARG A 208 -19.67 15.86 28.96
C ARG A 208 -20.62 17.01 29.26
N PHE A 209 -20.31 18.23 28.80
CA PHE A 209 -21.15 19.41 29.00
C PHE A 209 -22.52 19.24 28.34
N LEU A 210 -22.55 18.77 27.09
CA LEU A 210 -23.81 18.57 26.36
C LEU A 210 -24.68 17.51 27.05
N MET A 211 -24.11 16.39 27.48
CA MET A 211 -24.86 15.32 28.15
C MET A 211 -25.36 15.69 29.55
N GLN A 212 -24.66 16.57 30.29
CA GLN A 212 -25.09 17.01 31.63
C GLN A 212 -26.21 18.05 31.61
N HIS A 213 -26.25 18.87 30.55
CA HIS A 213 -27.15 20.03 30.49
C HIS A 213 -28.30 19.87 29.48
N ARG A 214 -28.41 18.74 28.78
CA ARG A 214 -29.43 18.53 27.74
C ARG A 214 -30.27 17.28 27.96
N THR A 215 -31.53 17.39 27.57
CA THR A 215 -32.55 16.35 27.71
C THR A 215 -32.73 15.48 26.46
N GLU A 216 -32.14 15.88 25.32
CA GLU A 216 -32.12 15.08 24.10
C GLU A 216 -31.05 13.99 24.26
N SER A 217 -31.46 12.72 24.25
CA SER A 217 -30.55 11.59 24.35
C SER A 217 -29.61 11.57 23.14
N ALA A 218 -28.30 11.44 23.38
CA ALA A 218 -27.35 11.21 22.30
C ALA A 218 -27.71 9.93 21.53
N SER A 219 -27.49 9.94 20.21
CA SER A 219 -27.73 8.75 19.41
C SER A 219 -26.71 7.65 19.78
N PRO A 220 -27.08 6.36 19.71
CA PRO A 220 -26.13 5.25 19.84
C PRO A 220 -24.97 5.32 18.84
N GLU A 221 -25.16 6.02 17.72
CA GLU A 221 -24.12 6.30 16.73
C GLU A 221 -22.95 7.11 17.33
N ALA A 222 -23.17 7.94 18.35
CA ALA A 222 -22.10 8.67 19.02
C ALA A 222 -21.05 7.74 19.65
N VAL A 223 -21.49 6.62 20.24
CA VAL A 223 -20.59 5.58 20.79
C VAL A 223 -19.79 4.92 19.67
N GLN A 224 -20.47 4.55 18.58
CA GLN A 224 -19.82 3.95 17.41
C GLN A 224 -18.76 4.87 16.82
N LYS A 225 -19.08 6.15 16.58
CA LYS A 225 -18.13 7.11 16.01
C LYS A 225 -16.97 7.39 16.97
N ALA A 226 -17.22 7.50 18.27
CA ALA A 226 -16.15 7.63 19.25
C ALA A 226 -15.18 6.45 19.18
N LEU A 227 -15.69 5.22 19.09
CA LEU A 227 -14.87 4.02 18.96
C LEU A 227 -14.13 3.95 17.63
N MET A 228 -14.76 4.30 16.50
CA MET A 228 -14.12 4.32 15.17
C MET A 228 -12.92 5.27 15.09
N TRP A 229 -12.89 6.33 15.89
CA TRP A 229 -11.79 7.30 15.95
C TRP A 229 -10.89 7.14 17.19
N GLY A 230 -11.06 6.06 17.96
CA GLY A 230 -10.20 5.73 19.10
C GLY A 230 -10.45 6.57 20.36
N HIS A 231 -11.59 7.24 20.47
CA HIS A 231 -11.95 8.06 21.61
C HIS A 231 -12.62 7.25 22.74
N CYS A 232 -11.92 6.24 23.27
CA CYS A 232 -12.45 5.31 24.28
C CYS A 232 -12.95 5.99 25.57
N SER A 233 -12.33 7.10 25.99
CA SER A 233 -12.81 7.87 27.16
C SER A 233 -14.22 8.42 26.95
N ILE A 234 -14.53 8.86 25.73
CA ILE A 234 -15.86 9.36 25.35
C ILE A 234 -16.84 8.19 25.26
N ALA A 235 -16.45 7.09 24.59
CA ALA A 235 -17.28 5.90 24.49
C ALA A 235 -17.64 5.35 25.88
N ARG A 236 -16.68 5.28 26.79
CA ARG A 236 -16.87 4.87 28.19
C ARG A 236 -17.87 5.75 28.92
N TYR A 237 -17.69 7.07 28.85
CA TYR A 237 -18.64 8.00 29.44
C TYR A 237 -20.06 7.83 28.89
N LEU A 238 -20.20 7.62 27.57
CA LEU A 238 -21.51 7.46 26.93
C LEU A 238 -22.20 6.13 27.28
N VAL A 239 -21.44 5.04 27.42
CA VAL A 239 -21.99 3.72 27.73
C VAL A 239 -22.23 3.53 29.23
N GLU A 240 -21.25 3.84 30.08
CA GLU A 240 -21.31 3.58 31.52
C GLU A 240 -22.25 4.56 32.25
N GLU A 241 -22.16 5.86 31.95
CA GLU A 241 -22.92 6.89 32.69
C GLU A 241 -24.30 7.16 32.07
N HIS A 242 -24.47 6.92 30.77
CA HIS A 242 -25.70 7.23 30.03
C HIS A 242 -26.41 6.01 29.44
N GLY A 243 -25.87 4.80 29.64
CA GLY A 243 -26.53 3.54 29.28
C GLY A 243 -26.76 3.34 27.78
N LEU A 244 -25.96 3.99 26.92
CA LEU A 244 -26.09 3.84 25.47
C LEU A 244 -25.61 2.46 25.00
N SER A 245 -26.40 1.82 24.13
CA SER A 245 -26.05 0.52 23.56
C SER A 245 -24.93 0.64 22.52
N ILE A 246 -23.97 -0.28 22.58
CA ILE A 246 -23.00 -0.48 21.52
C ILE A 246 -23.70 -1.20 20.36
N GLN A 247 -23.74 -0.56 19.19
CA GLN A 247 -24.26 -1.16 17.94
C GLN A 247 -23.18 -2.01 17.27
N PRO A 248 -23.52 -2.88 16.29
CA PRO A 248 -22.52 -3.62 15.52
C PRO A 248 -21.44 -2.69 14.94
N LEU A 249 -20.18 -2.97 15.27
CA LEU A 249 -19.03 -2.15 14.90
C LEU A 249 -18.33 -2.72 13.67
N ASP A 250 -18.12 -1.88 12.67
CA ASP A 250 -17.17 -2.16 11.59
C ASP A 250 -15.94 -1.29 11.83
N LEU A 251 -14.86 -1.92 12.30
CA LEU A 251 -13.63 -1.23 12.70
C LEU A 251 -12.63 -1.29 11.56
N ASP A 252 -12.34 -0.13 10.97
CA ASP A 252 -11.21 0.01 10.06
C ASP A 252 -9.94 0.30 10.86
N TRP A 253 -9.17 -0.75 11.14
CA TRP A 253 -7.94 -0.65 11.92
C TRP A 253 -6.86 0.27 11.30
N LEU A 254 -7.00 0.70 10.03
CA LEU A 254 -6.13 1.73 9.42
C LEU A 254 -6.18 3.07 10.14
N LEU A 255 -7.31 3.39 10.78
CA LEU A 255 -7.55 4.69 11.41
C LEU A 255 -6.89 4.79 12.79
N PHE A 256 -6.42 3.67 13.34
CA PHE A 256 -5.91 3.59 14.69
C PHE A 256 -4.39 3.49 14.70
N ASP A 257 -3.77 4.16 15.67
CA ASP A 257 -2.43 3.77 16.09
C ASP A 257 -2.50 2.51 16.98
N LYS A 258 -1.34 1.93 17.31
CA LYS A 258 -1.31 0.69 18.10
C LYS A 258 -1.93 0.85 19.49
N ALA A 259 -1.78 2.01 20.12
CA ALA A 259 -2.27 2.24 21.48
C ALA A 259 -3.81 2.35 21.48
N THR A 260 -4.34 3.18 20.59
CA THR A 260 -5.78 3.38 20.41
C THR A 260 -6.50 2.10 20.00
N ALA A 261 -5.92 1.29 19.13
CA ALA A 261 -6.49 0.00 18.75
C ALA A 261 -6.61 -0.96 19.97
N LEU A 262 -5.57 -1.04 20.81
CA LEU A 262 -5.59 -1.86 22.01
C LEU A 262 -6.59 -1.33 23.05
N ASP A 263 -6.69 -0.01 23.20
CA ASP A 263 -7.65 0.62 24.10
C ASP A 263 -9.09 0.34 23.65
N VAL A 264 -9.36 0.33 22.34
CA VAL A 264 -10.68 -0.04 21.79
C VAL A 264 -10.97 -1.51 22.06
N VAL A 265 -10.01 -2.41 21.83
CA VAL A 265 -10.16 -3.84 22.14
C VAL A 265 -10.48 -4.04 23.62
N ALA A 266 -9.73 -3.40 24.52
CA ALA A 266 -9.97 -3.48 25.96
C ALA A 266 -11.38 -2.98 26.32
N PHE A 267 -11.80 -1.83 25.77
CA PHE A 267 -13.14 -1.30 25.98
C PHE A 267 -14.25 -2.27 25.55
N LEU A 268 -14.08 -2.92 24.40
CA LEU A 268 -15.05 -3.89 23.87
C LEU A 268 -15.14 -5.17 24.69
N CYS A 269 -14.02 -5.57 25.31
CA CYS A 269 -13.97 -6.70 26.25
C CYS A 269 -14.73 -6.37 27.54
N ASP A 270 -14.55 -5.17 28.08
CA ASP A 270 -15.22 -4.73 29.31
C ASP A 270 -16.75 -4.68 29.19
N HIS A 271 -17.28 -4.62 27.97
CA HIS A 271 -18.71 -4.45 27.67
C HIS A 271 -19.36 -5.66 26.98
N ASP A 272 -18.73 -6.85 27.02
CA ASP A 272 -19.26 -8.11 26.48
C ASP A 272 -19.80 -8.02 25.03
N THR A 273 -19.15 -7.20 24.20
CA THR A 273 -19.61 -6.98 22.82
C THR A 273 -19.44 -8.23 21.95
N PRO A 274 -20.38 -8.52 21.04
CA PRO A 274 -20.29 -9.70 20.19
C PRO A 274 -19.11 -9.55 19.21
N TRP A 275 -18.14 -10.45 19.33
CA TRP A 275 -16.95 -10.49 18.50
C TRP A 275 -17.26 -10.82 17.04
N GLN A 276 -16.60 -10.13 16.13
CA GLN A 276 -16.66 -10.43 14.69
C GLN A 276 -15.38 -11.11 14.22
N THR A 277 -15.52 -12.12 13.36
CA THR A 277 -14.38 -12.83 12.76
C THR A 277 -13.51 -11.92 11.90
N SER A 278 -14.13 -10.91 11.28
CA SER A 278 -13.45 -9.93 10.41
C SER A 278 -12.42 -9.07 11.14
N TRP A 279 -12.53 -8.88 12.46
CA TRP A 279 -11.63 -7.99 13.19
C TRP A 279 -10.20 -8.50 13.22
N MET A 280 -10.00 -9.81 13.44
CA MET A 280 -8.66 -10.42 13.41
C MET A 280 -8.13 -10.47 11.97
N ASP A 281 -8.98 -10.79 10.99
CA ASP A 281 -8.61 -10.79 9.57
C ASP A 281 -8.11 -9.40 9.11
N ALA A 282 -8.80 -8.34 9.55
CA ALA A 282 -8.44 -6.95 9.27
C ALA A 282 -7.16 -6.53 10.02
N ALA A 283 -7.00 -6.90 11.29
CA ALA A 283 -5.79 -6.60 12.06
C ALA A 283 -4.51 -7.19 11.42
N CYS A 284 -4.62 -8.37 10.82
CA CYS A 284 -3.53 -9.05 10.10
C CYS A 284 -3.19 -8.42 8.74
N ASN A 285 -4.00 -7.48 8.24
CA ASN A 285 -3.70 -6.74 7.00
C ASN A 285 -2.67 -5.62 7.19
N PHE A 286 -2.10 -5.49 8.39
CA PHE A 286 -1.10 -4.47 8.72
C PHE A 286 0.17 -5.12 9.26
N LYS A 287 1.31 -4.53 8.90
CA LYS A 287 2.62 -5.04 9.30
C LYS A 287 2.92 -4.72 10.77
N SER A 288 3.53 -5.68 11.45
CA SER A 288 4.00 -5.61 12.84
C SER A 288 2.90 -5.37 13.87
N ASN A 289 1.71 -5.93 13.63
CA ASN A 289 0.53 -5.79 14.51
C ASN A 289 0.29 -6.98 15.44
N LEU A 290 1.34 -7.74 15.77
CA LEU A 290 1.28 -8.87 16.71
C LEU A 290 0.57 -8.54 18.04
N PRO A 291 0.81 -7.41 18.72
CA PRO A 291 0.13 -7.13 20.00
C PRO A 291 -1.39 -7.03 19.86
N LEU A 292 -1.87 -6.43 18.77
CA LEU A 292 -3.29 -6.32 18.49
C LEU A 292 -3.88 -7.69 18.17
N VAL A 293 -3.19 -8.51 17.36
CA VAL A 293 -3.62 -9.88 17.04
C VAL A 293 -3.65 -10.76 18.29
N GLN A 294 -2.68 -10.61 19.20
CA GLN A 294 -2.64 -11.30 20.49
C GLN A 294 -3.80 -10.87 21.40
N ALA A 295 -4.09 -9.57 21.49
CA ALA A 295 -5.20 -9.06 22.26
C ALA A 295 -6.55 -9.57 21.72
N LEU A 296 -6.73 -9.53 20.39
CA LEU A 296 -7.91 -10.10 19.74
C LEU A 296 -8.01 -11.61 19.98
N HIS A 297 -6.90 -12.35 19.92
CA HIS A 297 -6.88 -13.79 20.17
C HIS A 297 -7.25 -14.16 21.61
N ALA A 298 -6.72 -13.44 22.60
CA ALA A 298 -6.99 -13.70 24.01
C ALA A 298 -8.47 -13.56 24.36
N HIS A 299 -9.25 -12.83 23.56
CA HIS A 299 -10.62 -12.44 23.87
C HIS A 299 -11.65 -12.89 22.83
N SER A 300 -11.22 -13.35 21.64
CA SER A 300 -12.13 -13.83 20.59
C SER A 300 -12.77 -15.16 20.95
N THR A 301 -14.10 -15.22 20.96
CA THR A 301 -14.86 -16.48 21.06
C THR A 301 -15.17 -17.10 19.69
N VAL A 302 -15.15 -16.29 18.62
CA VAL A 302 -15.61 -16.68 17.27
C VAL A 302 -14.45 -17.02 16.31
N GLY A 303 -13.22 -16.63 16.66
CA GLY A 303 -12.03 -16.92 15.89
C GLY A 303 -11.79 -15.96 14.69
N CYS A 304 -11.19 -16.46 13.60
CA CYS A 304 -10.81 -15.70 12.41
C CYS A 304 -11.02 -16.57 11.17
N THR A 305 -10.77 -16.07 9.96
CA THR A 305 -10.85 -16.89 8.75
C THR A 305 -9.45 -17.17 8.19
N THR A 306 -9.39 -17.91 7.08
CA THR A 306 -8.12 -18.10 6.33
C THR A 306 -7.56 -16.76 5.83
N ALA A 307 -8.39 -15.71 5.75
CA ALA A 307 -7.95 -14.38 5.35
C ALA A 307 -6.95 -13.77 6.34
N ALA A 308 -7.02 -14.06 7.64
CA ALA A 308 -6.02 -13.59 8.61
C ALA A 308 -4.60 -14.03 8.21
N MET A 309 -4.41 -15.33 7.93
CA MET A 309 -3.11 -15.87 7.54
C MET A 309 -2.67 -15.35 6.15
N ASP A 310 -3.60 -15.29 5.19
CA ASP A 310 -3.33 -14.77 3.85
C ASP A 310 -2.90 -13.29 3.89
N ASN A 311 -3.56 -12.48 4.72
CA ASN A 311 -3.24 -11.07 4.92
C ASN A 311 -1.89 -10.89 5.62
N ALA A 312 -1.59 -11.67 6.66
CA ALA A 312 -0.31 -11.62 7.36
C ALA A 312 0.85 -11.99 6.41
N ALA A 313 0.67 -13.02 5.58
CA ALA A 313 1.64 -13.40 4.56
C ALA A 313 1.79 -12.31 3.48
N LYS A 314 0.70 -11.65 3.09
CA LYS A 314 0.70 -10.48 2.20
C LYS A 314 1.42 -9.26 2.76
N GLN A 315 1.60 -9.14 4.08
CA GLN A 315 2.42 -8.09 4.67
C GLN A 315 3.88 -8.52 4.91
N GLY A 316 4.18 -9.80 4.70
CA GLY A 316 5.49 -10.40 5.01
C GLY A 316 5.78 -10.42 6.51
N ASP A 317 4.75 -10.51 7.35
CA ASP A 317 4.88 -10.45 8.80
C ASP A 317 5.03 -11.86 9.40
N LEU A 318 6.29 -12.29 9.57
CA LEU A 318 6.61 -13.61 10.11
C LEU A 318 6.06 -13.82 11.53
N ASP A 319 6.12 -12.80 12.38
CA ASP A 319 5.72 -12.92 13.78
C ASP A 319 4.22 -13.22 13.89
N VAL A 320 3.41 -12.52 13.09
CA VAL A 320 1.95 -12.76 13.02
C VAL A 320 1.65 -14.11 12.38
N VAL A 321 2.33 -14.47 11.27
CA VAL A 321 2.15 -15.77 10.61
C VAL A 321 2.47 -16.93 11.55
N LEU A 322 3.60 -16.86 12.26
CA LEU A 322 4.02 -17.88 13.21
C LEU A 322 3.04 -17.97 14.38
N PHE A 323 2.59 -16.82 14.90
CA PHE A 323 1.59 -16.79 15.97
C PHE A 323 0.28 -17.46 15.55
N LEU A 324 -0.27 -17.08 14.40
CA LEU A 324 -1.49 -17.69 13.87
C LEU A 324 -1.29 -19.19 13.61
N ALA A 325 -0.14 -19.61 13.08
CA ALA A 325 0.12 -21.00 12.72
C ALA A 325 0.24 -21.92 13.95
N THR A 326 0.64 -21.35 15.09
CA THR A 326 0.85 -22.09 16.34
C THR A 326 -0.37 -22.06 17.26
N HIS A 327 -1.19 -21.00 17.22
CA HIS A 327 -2.29 -20.80 18.15
C HIS A 327 -3.68 -20.97 17.51
N ARG A 328 -3.78 -21.09 16.18
CA ARG A 328 -5.05 -21.12 15.43
C ARG A 328 -5.09 -22.29 14.46
N THR A 329 -6.30 -22.74 14.12
CA THR A 329 -6.55 -23.97 13.33
C THR A 329 -7.18 -23.70 11.97
N GLU A 330 -7.56 -22.45 11.70
CA GLU A 330 -8.28 -22.06 10.48
C GLU A 330 -7.41 -22.17 9.21
N GLY A 331 -6.09 -22.05 9.36
CA GLY A 331 -5.13 -22.26 8.28
C GLY A 331 -5.04 -21.10 7.29
N CYS A 332 -4.56 -21.40 6.08
CA CYS A 332 -4.37 -20.44 4.99
C CYS A 332 -4.89 -20.99 3.67
N THR A 333 -5.00 -20.10 2.67
CA THR A 333 -5.20 -20.51 1.29
C THR A 333 -3.88 -20.48 0.52
N VAL A 334 -3.92 -20.96 -0.73
CA VAL A 334 -2.81 -20.84 -1.69
C VAL A 334 -2.36 -19.38 -1.88
N GLN A 335 -3.21 -18.39 -1.60
CA GLN A 335 -2.84 -16.98 -1.72
C GLN A 335 -1.74 -16.58 -0.75
N ALA A 336 -1.71 -17.09 0.49
CA ALA A 336 -0.62 -16.81 1.44
C ALA A 336 0.75 -17.16 0.83
N PHE A 337 0.86 -18.33 0.22
CA PHE A 337 2.07 -18.79 -0.45
C PHE A 337 2.44 -17.88 -1.61
N ASN A 338 1.46 -17.56 -2.46
CA ASN A 338 1.64 -16.70 -3.62
C ASN A 338 2.14 -15.30 -3.22
N HIS A 339 1.60 -14.76 -2.14
CA HIS A 339 2.00 -13.47 -1.60
C HIS A 339 3.42 -13.49 -1.03
N ALA A 340 3.78 -14.52 -0.26
CA ALA A 340 5.12 -14.69 0.29
C ALA A 340 6.20 -14.81 -0.81
N VAL A 341 5.89 -15.51 -1.91
CA VAL A 341 6.78 -15.60 -3.08
C VAL A 341 6.92 -14.23 -3.76
N ARG A 342 5.82 -13.51 -4.01
CA ARG A 342 5.84 -12.18 -4.64
C ARG A 342 6.59 -11.13 -3.83
N LEU A 343 6.53 -11.21 -2.50
CA LEU A 343 7.24 -10.29 -1.60
C LEU A 343 8.68 -10.69 -1.32
N ARG A 344 9.14 -11.84 -1.82
CA ARG A 344 10.47 -12.39 -1.58
C ARG A 344 10.78 -12.56 -0.09
N THR A 345 9.82 -13.11 0.65
CA THR A 345 9.93 -13.35 2.09
C THR A 345 10.13 -14.85 2.36
N PRO A 346 11.39 -15.34 2.39
CA PRO A 346 11.68 -16.77 2.54
C PRO A 346 11.23 -17.30 3.90
N ASP A 347 11.38 -16.52 4.97
CA ASP A 347 11.03 -16.98 6.33
C ASP A 347 9.53 -17.28 6.46
N VAL A 348 8.69 -16.38 5.92
CA VAL A 348 7.24 -16.56 5.88
C VAL A 348 6.88 -17.78 5.02
N LEU A 349 7.52 -17.92 3.86
CA LEU A 349 7.29 -19.06 2.97
C LEU A 349 7.63 -20.39 3.65
N LEU A 350 8.77 -20.46 4.33
CA LEU A 350 9.23 -21.63 5.06
C LEU A 350 8.31 -21.97 6.22
N CYS A 351 7.85 -20.96 6.96
CA CYS A 351 6.87 -21.14 8.03
C CYS A 351 5.57 -21.73 7.47
N LEU A 352 5.02 -21.15 6.40
CA LEU A 352 3.80 -21.67 5.76
C LEU A 352 3.99 -23.11 5.27
N TRP A 353 5.10 -23.40 4.60
CA TRP A 353 5.38 -24.76 4.09
C TRP A 353 5.55 -25.78 5.21
N HIS A 354 6.18 -25.40 6.33
CA HIS A 354 6.38 -26.29 7.47
C HIS A 354 5.06 -26.66 8.15
N HIS A 355 4.17 -25.69 8.34
CA HIS A 355 2.91 -25.89 9.05
C HIS A 355 1.77 -26.40 8.14
N TYR A 356 1.74 -26.03 6.86
CA TYR A 356 0.62 -26.31 5.94
C TYR A 356 1.07 -26.89 4.58
N PRO A 357 1.93 -27.93 4.54
CA PRO A 357 2.46 -28.44 3.27
C PRO A 357 1.36 -28.98 2.34
N GLU A 358 0.31 -29.58 2.92
CA GLU A 358 -0.83 -30.15 2.19
C GLU A 358 -1.60 -29.14 1.36
N VAL A 359 -1.72 -27.90 1.85
CA VAL A 359 -2.46 -26.82 1.17
C VAL A 359 -1.78 -26.43 -0.14
N PHE A 360 -0.46 -26.56 -0.19
CA PHE A 360 0.33 -26.02 -1.29
C PHE A 360 0.74 -27.08 -2.32
N ARG A 361 0.68 -28.39 -2.01
CA ARG A 361 1.24 -29.49 -2.83
C ARG A 361 1.04 -29.35 -4.34
N ASP A 362 -0.18 -29.04 -4.78
CA ASP A 362 -0.51 -28.95 -6.21
C ASP A 362 -0.36 -27.53 -6.78
N SER A 363 -0.25 -26.53 -5.90
CA SER A 363 -0.34 -25.11 -6.24
C SER A 363 0.97 -24.33 -6.11
N VAL A 364 2.04 -24.94 -5.59
CA VAL A 364 3.40 -24.37 -5.43
C VAL A 364 3.91 -23.64 -6.70
N TYR A 365 3.36 -23.99 -7.87
CA TYR A 365 3.95 -23.66 -9.19
C TYR A 365 3.04 -22.88 -10.14
N PHE A 366 1.96 -22.26 -9.66
CA PHE A 366 1.11 -21.40 -10.49
C PHE A 366 1.47 -19.91 -10.42
N THR A 367 2.29 -19.50 -9.45
CA THR A 367 2.76 -18.13 -9.34
C THR A 367 3.99 -17.84 -10.16
N TRP A 368 4.12 -16.58 -10.60
CA TRP A 368 5.37 -16.07 -11.16
C TRP A 368 6.48 -16.21 -10.11
N ILE A 369 7.47 -17.06 -10.39
CA ILE A 369 8.59 -17.33 -9.50
C ILE A 369 9.82 -16.58 -10.03
N GLU A 370 10.40 -15.71 -9.22
CA GLU A 370 11.70 -15.09 -9.48
C GLU A 370 12.83 -15.99 -8.97
N ASP A 371 14.03 -15.85 -9.54
CA ASP A 371 15.16 -16.78 -9.37
C ASP A 371 15.51 -17.07 -7.89
N ASP A 372 15.51 -16.04 -7.03
CA ASP A 372 15.91 -16.16 -5.62
C ASP A 372 14.94 -17.05 -4.81
N MET A 373 13.63 -16.91 -5.04
CA MET A 373 12.62 -17.70 -4.35
C MET A 373 12.55 -19.14 -4.89
N LEU A 374 12.88 -19.33 -6.16
CA LEU A 374 12.96 -20.66 -6.78
C LEU A 374 14.03 -21.53 -6.09
N HIS A 375 15.20 -20.97 -5.78
CA HIS A 375 16.24 -21.68 -5.04
C HIS A 375 15.76 -22.12 -3.65
N VAL A 376 15.16 -21.22 -2.88
CA VAL A 376 14.63 -21.52 -1.54
C VAL A 376 13.58 -22.64 -1.60
N MET A 377 12.68 -22.57 -2.58
CA MET A 377 11.64 -23.60 -2.75
C MET A 377 12.25 -24.97 -3.08
N LEU A 378 13.24 -25.02 -3.97
CA LEU A 378 13.88 -26.26 -4.39
C LEU A 378 14.77 -26.86 -3.30
N ASP A 379 15.54 -26.05 -2.56
CA ASP A 379 16.37 -26.49 -1.43
C ASP A 379 15.53 -27.18 -0.35
N HIS A 380 14.33 -26.65 -0.09
CA HIS A 380 13.40 -27.18 0.90
C HIS A 380 12.44 -28.24 0.35
N LYS A 381 12.70 -28.77 -0.86
CA LYS A 381 11.90 -29.82 -1.52
C LYS A 381 10.41 -29.46 -1.60
N MET A 382 10.12 -28.19 -1.85
CA MET A 382 8.75 -27.72 -2.01
C MET A 382 8.20 -28.20 -3.35
N GLY A 383 7.46 -29.31 -3.33
CA GLY A 383 6.86 -30.00 -4.48
C GLY A 383 7.87 -30.75 -5.38
N LYS A 384 7.48 -31.06 -6.62
CA LYS A 384 8.33 -31.73 -7.63
C LYS A 384 8.99 -30.74 -8.62
N PRO A 385 10.33 -30.61 -8.64
CA PRO A 385 11.05 -29.68 -9.54
C PRO A 385 10.70 -29.87 -11.01
N LEU A 386 10.65 -31.11 -11.49
CA LEU A 386 10.45 -31.39 -12.92
C LEU A 386 9.03 -31.05 -13.43
N HIS A 387 8.03 -31.01 -12.55
CA HIS A 387 6.67 -30.58 -12.92
C HIS A 387 6.58 -29.07 -13.22
N ILE A 388 7.61 -28.30 -12.86
CA ILE A 388 7.70 -26.85 -13.09
C ILE A 388 8.17 -26.56 -14.51
N LEU A 389 9.02 -27.42 -15.09
CA LEU A 389 9.66 -27.22 -16.39
C LEU A 389 8.67 -26.85 -17.52
N PRO A 390 7.49 -27.51 -17.65
CA PRO A 390 6.52 -27.16 -18.69
C PRO A 390 5.83 -25.81 -18.44
N LYS A 391 5.85 -25.27 -17.23
CA LYS A 391 5.17 -24.02 -16.83
C LYS A 391 6.06 -22.77 -16.86
N LEU A 392 7.38 -22.94 -16.83
CA LEU A 392 8.32 -21.81 -16.87
C LEU A 392 8.29 -21.08 -18.22
N TYR A 393 8.42 -19.76 -18.20
CA TYR A 393 8.86 -19.02 -19.40
C TYR A 393 10.31 -19.40 -19.70
N PRO A 394 10.75 -19.39 -20.99
CA PRO A 394 12.11 -19.72 -21.38
C PRO A 394 13.12 -18.69 -20.83
N ASN A 395 13.53 -18.89 -19.58
CA ASN A 395 14.60 -18.18 -18.89
C ASN A 395 15.69 -19.20 -18.55
N GLN A 396 16.89 -18.99 -19.13
CA GLN A 396 18.05 -19.86 -18.96
C GLN A 396 18.32 -20.23 -17.51
N ARG A 397 18.35 -19.24 -16.61
CA ARG A 397 18.77 -19.44 -15.21
C ARG A 397 17.80 -20.32 -14.42
N GLN A 398 16.49 -20.09 -14.62
CA GLN A 398 15.44 -20.84 -13.93
C GLN A 398 15.40 -22.29 -14.38
N ILE A 399 15.50 -22.53 -15.68
CA ILE A 399 15.50 -23.89 -16.24
C ILE A 399 16.76 -24.64 -15.76
N THR A 400 17.93 -24.02 -15.82
CA THR A 400 19.16 -24.65 -15.31
C THR A 400 19.10 -24.92 -13.81
N THR A 401 18.45 -24.06 -13.05
CA THR A 401 18.28 -24.28 -11.61
C THR A 401 17.40 -25.50 -11.38
N VAL A 402 16.22 -25.54 -11.99
CA VAL A 402 15.25 -26.64 -11.81
C VAL A 402 15.81 -27.99 -12.26
N LEU A 403 16.56 -28.04 -13.36
CA LEU A 403 17.22 -29.26 -13.82
C LEU A 403 18.29 -29.75 -12.84
N GLY A 404 19.06 -28.83 -12.24
CA GLY A 404 20.05 -29.17 -11.22
C GLY A 404 19.46 -29.87 -10.00
N TYR A 405 18.24 -29.51 -9.58
CA TYR A 405 17.55 -30.14 -8.45
C TYR A 405 16.63 -31.30 -8.85
N GLY A 406 16.15 -31.33 -10.09
CA GLY A 406 15.15 -32.29 -10.55
C GLY A 406 15.73 -33.59 -11.13
N LEU A 407 16.94 -33.54 -11.69
CA LEU A 407 17.58 -34.70 -12.31
C LEU A 407 18.25 -35.59 -11.26
N ASP A 408 17.46 -36.35 -10.51
CA ASP A 408 17.95 -37.34 -9.56
C ASP A 408 18.43 -38.64 -10.25
N GLN A 409 19.19 -39.49 -9.53
CA GLN A 409 19.57 -40.82 -10.03
C GLN A 409 18.51 -41.89 -9.79
N ALA A 410 17.49 -41.58 -8.98
CA ALA A 410 16.53 -42.56 -8.47
C ALA A 410 15.32 -42.77 -9.39
N THR A 411 15.00 -41.81 -10.27
CA THR A 411 13.81 -41.87 -11.14
C THR A 411 14.11 -41.57 -12.62
N PRO A 412 15.01 -42.35 -13.26
CA PRO A 412 15.53 -42.04 -14.59
C PRO A 412 14.46 -41.95 -15.69
N VAL A 413 13.44 -42.80 -15.65
CA VAL A 413 12.36 -42.80 -16.66
C VAL A 413 11.48 -41.53 -16.57
N ALA A 414 11.18 -41.05 -15.36
CA ALA A 414 10.42 -39.82 -15.14
C ALA A 414 11.24 -38.56 -15.54
N ASN A 415 12.55 -38.60 -15.30
CA ASN A 415 13.48 -37.55 -15.71
C ASN A 415 13.53 -37.44 -17.24
N LEU A 416 13.62 -38.59 -17.94
CA LEU A 416 13.59 -38.65 -19.40
C LEU A 416 12.29 -38.09 -19.98
N LEU A 417 11.15 -38.46 -19.41
CA LEU A 417 9.85 -37.97 -19.85
C LEU A 417 9.75 -36.44 -19.73
N SER A 418 10.22 -35.90 -18.60
CA SER A 418 10.21 -34.46 -18.31
C SER A 418 11.18 -33.67 -19.23
N LEU A 419 12.37 -34.23 -19.50
CA LEU A 419 13.34 -33.67 -20.43
C LEU A 419 12.83 -33.67 -21.86
N ALA A 420 12.17 -34.74 -22.28
CA ALA A 420 11.57 -34.84 -23.61
C ALA A 420 10.44 -33.80 -23.78
N GLN A 421 9.61 -33.58 -22.76
CA GLN A 421 8.56 -32.55 -22.78
C GLN A 421 9.13 -31.14 -22.87
N LEU A 422 10.22 -30.87 -22.15
CA LEU A 422 10.96 -29.61 -22.24
C LEU A 422 11.51 -29.38 -23.65
N HIS A 423 12.10 -30.42 -24.26
CA HIS A 423 12.63 -30.37 -25.62
C HIS A 423 11.55 -30.02 -26.65
N LYS A 424 10.40 -30.71 -26.58
CA LYS A 424 9.25 -30.44 -27.45
C LYS A 424 8.77 -28.99 -27.33
N LYS A 425 8.75 -28.44 -26.11
CA LYS A 425 8.38 -27.03 -25.88
C LYS A 425 9.40 -26.06 -26.48
N LEU A 426 10.70 -26.31 -26.29
CA LEU A 426 11.77 -25.45 -26.82
C LEU A 426 11.86 -25.45 -28.36
N THR A 427 11.51 -26.57 -28.98
CA THR A 427 11.55 -26.74 -30.45
C THR A 427 10.28 -26.30 -31.18
N THR A 428 9.21 -25.90 -30.46
CA THR A 428 8.02 -25.36 -31.11
C THR A 428 8.27 -24.01 -31.78
N PRO A 429 7.77 -23.80 -33.02
CA PRO A 429 8.16 -22.68 -33.89
C PRO A 429 7.81 -21.28 -33.38
N HIS A 430 6.97 -21.14 -32.34
CA HIS A 430 6.64 -19.85 -31.74
C HIS A 430 7.73 -19.28 -30.82
N PHE A 431 8.69 -20.09 -30.34
CA PHE A 431 9.74 -19.65 -29.40
C PHE A 431 11.12 -19.46 -30.05
N LEU A 432 11.31 -20.01 -31.24
CA LEU A 432 12.58 -20.05 -31.96
C LEU A 432 12.86 -18.75 -32.71
N LEU A 433 13.22 -17.63 -32.05
CA LEU A 433 13.67 -16.42 -32.78
C LEU A 433 14.58 -15.44 -32.01
N THR A 434 15.02 -15.69 -30.77
CA THR A 434 15.95 -14.76 -30.06
C THR A 434 17.31 -15.38 -29.70
N PRO A 435 18.43 -14.63 -29.77
CA PRO A 435 19.77 -15.11 -29.41
C PRO A 435 19.91 -15.66 -27.97
N SER A 436 19.06 -15.21 -27.06
CA SER A 436 18.97 -15.71 -25.68
C SER A 436 18.51 -17.18 -25.59
N HIS A 437 17.69 -17.66 -26.53
CA HIS A 437 17.21 -19.04 -26.53
C HIS A 437 18.33 -20.04 -26.87
N ILE A 438 19.25 -19.69 -27.78
CA ILE A 438 20.39 -20.54 -28.17
C ILE A 438 21.37 -20.71 -26.99
N ALA A 439 21.63 -19.64 -26.25
CA ALA A 439 22.44 -19.69 -25.03
C ALA A 439 21.76 -20.52 -23.92
N THR A 440 20.43 -20.44 -23.84
CA THR A 440 19.60 -21.23 -22.92
C THR A 440 19.72 -22.73 -23.21
N GLU A 441 19.56 -23.12 -24.47
CA GLU A 441 19.68 -24.50 -24.92
C GLU A 441 21.06 -25.10 -24.59
N LYS A 442 22.14 -24.38 -24.87
CA LYS A 442 23.50 -24.85 -24.57
C LYS A 442 23.73 -25.14 -23.08
N ALA A 443 23.24 -24.27 -22.19
CA ALA A 443 23.43 -24.45 -20.75
C ALA A 443 22.55 -25.56 -20.16
N ILE A 444 21.33 -25.70 -20.69
CA ILE A 444 20.46 -26.86 -20.40
C ILE A 444 21.18 -28.16 -20.80
N MET A 445 21.78 -28.17 -22.00
CA MET A 445 22.52 -29.32 -22.50
C MET A 445 23.73 -29.68 -21.67
N ASP A 446 24.47 -28.71 -21.14
CA ASP A 446 25.62 -28.97 -20.28
C ASP A 446 25.21 -29.71 -18.98
N GLN A 447 24.04 -29.42 -18.41
CA GLN A 447 23.52 -30.10 -17.22
C GLN A 447 22.94 -31.48 -17.51
N VAL A 448 22.15 -31.61 -18.59
CA VAL A 448 21.63 -32.91 -19.05
C VAL A 448 22.78 -33.87 -19.37
N HIS A 449 23.84 -33.35 -19.99
CA HIS A 449 25.08 -34.08 -20.26
C HIS A 449 25.80 -34.51 -18.98
N ALA A 450 25.88 -33.64 -17.97
CA ALA A 450 26.48 -33.98 -16.68
C ALA A 450 25.69 -35.08 -15.96
N TRP A 451 24.35 -35.01 -15.95
CA TRP A 451 23.48 -36.06 -15.42
C TRP A 451 23.67 -37.38 -16.18
N GLY A 452 23.65 -37.34 -17.51
CA GLY A 452 23.85 -38.53 -18.35
C GLY A 452 25.21 -39.19 -18.13
N LYS A 453 26.29 -38.39 -18.00
CA LYS A 453 27.62 -38.92 -17.63
C LYS A 453 27.64 -39.61 -16.27
N SER A 454 26.91 -39.09 -15.29
CA SER A 454 26.81 -39.73 -13.96
C SER A 454 26.04 -41.06 -14.00
N HIS A 455 25.11 -41.23 -14.94
CA HIS A 455 24.35 -42.47 -15.12
C HIS A 455 25.11 -43.53 -15.92
N VAL A 456 26.00 -43.10 -16.83
CA VAL A 456 26.90 -43.97 -17.61
C VAL A 456 28.17 -44.32 -16.81
N SER A 457 28.34 -43.84 -15.57
CA SER A 457 29.58 -44.03 -14.78
C SER A 457 29.73 -45.43 -14.16
N LYS A 458 29.57 -46.48 -14.96
CA LYS A 458 30.19 -47.78 -14.65
C LYS A 458 31.70 -47.68 -14.90
N ASP A 459 32.49 -48.58 -14.31
CA ASP A 459 33.92 -48.68 -14.62
C ASP A 459 34.07 -48.84 -16.15
N PRO A 460 34.91 -48.06 -16.84
CA PRO A 460 35.10 -48.17 -18.30
C PRO A 460 35.41 -49.58 -18.79
N ASN A 461 35.93 -50.43 -17.91
CA ASN A 461 36.21 -51.84 -18.19
C ASN A 461 34.96 -52.74 -18.17
N GLU A 462 33.84 -52.26 -17.63
CA GLU A 462 32.53 -52.92 -17.58
C GLU A 462 31.53 -52.33 -18.58
N TRP A 463 31.97 -51.40 -19.44
CA TRP A 463 31.10 -50.75 -20.41
C TRP A 463 30.63 -51.75 -21.46
N THR A 464 29.31 -51.84 -21.61
CA THR A 464 28.71 -52.51 -22.75
C THR A 464 28.91 -51.66 -24.00
N GLU A 465 28.76 -52.29 -25.16
CA GLU A 465 28.76 -51.58 -26.45
C GLU A 465 27.75 -50.41 -26.47
N LEU A 466 26.61 -50.57 -25.79
CA LEU A 466 25.60 -49.53 -25.63
C LEU A 466 26.11 -48.34 -24.80
N ASP A 467 26.91 -48.59 -23.76
CA ASP A 467 27.48 -47.53 -22.91
C ASP A 467 28.52 -46.69 -23.69
N VAL A 468 29.30 -47.32 -24.57
CA VAL A 468 30.24 -46.63 -25.48
C VAL A 468 29.49 -45.73 -26.46
N ALA A 469 28.39 -46.23 -27.02
CA ALA A 469 27.58 -45.47 -27.97
C ALA A 469 26.86 -44.28 -27.31
N ALA A 470 26.30 -44.49 -26.12
CA ALA A 470 25.73 -43.42 -25.29
C ALA A 470 26.78 -42.36 -24.93
N SER A 471 28.01 -42.77 -24.59
CA SER A 471 29.14 -41.87 -24.32
C SER A 471 29.54 -41.04 -25.55
N SER A 472 29.48 -41.61 -26.75
CA SER A 472 29.80 -40.88 -27.97
C SER A 472 28.73 -39.85 -28.35
N VAL A 473 27.44 -40.15 -28.12
CA VAL A 473 26.36 -39.18 -28.36
C VAL A 473 26.26 -38.13 -27.25
N LEU A 474 26.62 -38.47 -26.02
CA LEU A 474 26.91 -37.48 -24.98
C LEU A 474 27.91 -36.43 -25.51
N ALA A 475 28.92 -36.82 -26.31
CA ALA A 475 29.90 -35.86 -26.85
C ALA A 475 29.33 -34.89 -27.91
N THR A 476 28.22 -35.20 -28.57
CA THR A 476 27.64 -34.35 -29.64
C THR A 476 26.78 -33.20 -29.11
N LYS A 477 26.36 -33.28 -27.83
CA LYS A 477 25.47 -32.29 -27.17
C LYS A 477 24.17 -32.02 -27.94
N ASP A 478 23.63 -33.02 -28.63
CA ASP A 478 22.29 -32.96 -29.25
C ASP A 478 21.25 -33.65 -28.35
N LEU A 479 20.23 -32.90 -27.89
CA LEU A 479 19.22 -33.37 -26.95
C LEU A 479 18.37 -34.48 -27.55
N SER A 480 18.03 -34.35 -28.83
CA SER A 480 17.17 -35.31 -29.54
C SER A 480 17.85 -36.67 -29.62
N SER A 481 19.10 -36.69 -30.09
CA SER A 481 19.90 -37.91 -30.18
C SER A 481 20.19 -38.51 -28.81
N TRP A 482 20.42 -37.66 -27.80
CA TRP A 482 20.71 -38.13 -26.45
C TRP A 482 19.47 -38.75 -25.77
N VAL A 483 18.31 -38.08 -25.80
CA VAL A 483 17.05 -38.61 -25.23
C VAL A 483 16.71 -39.95 -25.87
N ASN A 484 16.86 -40.08 -27.19
CA ASN A 484 16.59 -41.33 -27.91
C ASN A 484 17.46 -42.49 -27.42
N ILE A 485 18.75 -42.26 -27.19
CA ILE A 485 19.67 -43.32 -26.76
C ILE A 485 19.45 -43.71 -25.30
N VAL A 486 19.20 -42.74 -24.42
CA VAL A 486 18.94 -43.05 -23.00
C VAL A 486 17.59 -43.75 -22.84
N VAL A 487 16.56 -43.32 -23.59
CA VAL A 487 15.28 -44.05 -23.69
C VAL A 487 15.53 -45.49 -24.17
N PHE A 488 16.33 -45.67 -25.21
CA PHE A 488 16.68 -46.99 -25.75
C PHE A 488 17.42 -47.88 -24.74
N GLN A 489 18.34 -47.34 -23.95
CA GLN A 489 19.04 -48.07 -22.88
C GLN A 489 18.07 -48.54 -21.79
N HIS A 490 17.21 -47.66 -21.27
CA HIS A 490 16.22 -48.04 -20.25
C HIS A 490 15.14 -48.97 -20.80
N TYR A 491 14.84 -48.89 -22.09
CA TYR A 491 13.95 -49.83 -22.78
C TYR A 491 14.54 -51.24 -22.83
N PHE A 492 15.84 -51.38 -23.12
CA PHE A 492 16.52 -52.68 -23.18
C PHE A 492 16.62 -53.36 -21.81
N VAL A 493 16.77 -52.58 -20.74
CA VAL A 493 16.74 -53.07 -19.35
C VAL A 493 15.30 -53.37 -18.87
N GLN A 494 14.30 -53.16 -19.72
CA GLN A 494 12.85 -53.31 -19.46
C GLN A 494 12.24 -52.35 -18.42
N ASP A 495 13.00 -51.39 -17.90
CA ASP A 495 12.52 -50.40 -16.92
C ASP A 495 11.55 -49.38 -17.54
N ALA A 496 11.62 -49.14 -18.86
CA ALA A 496 10.80 -48.15 -19.56
C ALA A 496 9.64 -48.74 -20.39
N ALA A 497 9.46 -50.07 -20.40
CA ALA A 497 8.48 -50.75 -21.26
C ALA A 497 7.01 -50.35 -20.99
N GLY A 498 6.69 -49.91 -19.77
CA GLY A 498 5.35 -49.43 -19.41
C GLY A 498 5.03 -47.98 -19.79
N HIS A 499 6.02 -47.22 -20.28
CA HIS A 499 5.90 -45.79 -20.61
C HIS A 499 6.09 -45.49 -22.10
N GLU A 500 5.98 -46.51 -22.96
CA GLU A 500 6.21 -46.44 -24.41
C GLU A 500 5.35 -45.38 -25.11
N SER A 501 4.04 -45.35 -24.84
CA SER A 501 3.11 -44.40 -25.47
C SER A 501 3.49 -42.95 -25.19
N ASP A 502 3.81 -42.66 -23.93
CA ASP A 502 4.10 -41.31 -23.45
C ASP A 502 5.44 -40.80 -24.02
N LEU A 503 6.43 -41.69 -24.17
CA LEU A 503 7.73 -41.37 -24.77
C LEU A 503 7.59 -41.13 -26.29
N CYS A 504 6.82 -41.96 -26.99
CA CYS A 504 6.54 -41.81 -28.42
C CYS A 504 5.83 -40.49 -28.75
N ASP A 505 4.80 -40.12 -27.96
CA ASP A 505 4.03 -38.89 -28.14
C ASP A 505 4.88 -37.62 -27.96
N VAL A 506 5.93 -37.69 -27.13
CA VAL A 506 6.75 -36.54 -26.76
C VAL A 506 7.95 -36.37 -27.70
N VAL A 507 8.59 -37.46 -28.12
CA VAL A 507 9.76 -37.43 -29.02
C VAL A 507 9.36 -37.15 -30.49
N GLY A 508 8.09 -37.38 -30.85
CA GLY A 508 7.48 -36.93 -32.11
C GLY A 508 7.97 -37.65 -33.38
N ASN A 509 9.01 -38.48 -33.27
CA ASN A 509 9.66 -39.15 -34.40
C ASN A 509 9.74 -40.67 -34.25
N ILE A 510 9.04 -41.27 -33.29
CA ILE A 510 9.20 -42.69 -32.98
C ILE A 510 7.83 -43.34 -32.74
N GLU A 511 7.44 -44.29 -33.59
CA GLU A 511 6.30 -45.19 -33.30
C GLU A 511 6.79 -46.38 -32.43
N PRO A 512 5.94 -46.98 -31.56
CA PRO A 512 6.36 -48.00 -30.58
C PRO A 512 7.10 -49.20 -31.19
N ILE A 513 6.70 -49.62 -32.39
CA ILE A 513 7.32 -50.75 -33.10
C ILE A 513 8.69 -50.41 -33.71
N ASP A 514 9.00 -49.11 -33.78
CA ASP A 514 10.14 -48.55 -34.50
C ASP A 514 11.18 -47.90 -33.57
N ILE A 515 10.93 -47.77 -32.26
CA ILE A 515 11.92 -47.26 -31.27
C ILE A 515 13.26 -47.98 -31.43
N LYS A 516 13.22 -49.32 -31.50
CA LYS A 516 14.42 -50.13 -31.65
C LYS A 516 15.06 -49.98 -33.03
N ARG A 517 14.27 -49.88 -34.08
CA ARG A 517 14.76 -49.77 -35.47
C ARG A 517 15.39 -48.41 -35.74
N ASP A 518 14.74 -47.34 -35.30
CA ASP A 518 15.13 -45.96 -35.58
C ASP A 518 16.28 -45.52 -34.67
N CYS A 519 16.35 -46.00 -33.42
CA CYS A 519 17.55 -45.83 -32.59
C CYS A 519 18.77 -46.56 -33.19
N VAL A 520 18.57 -47.77 -33.73
CA VAL A 520 19.63 -48.50 -34.44
C VAL A 520 20.05 -47.77 -35.72
N ALA A 521 19.12 -47.22 -36.49
CA ALA A 521 19.42 -46.42 -37.68
C ALA A 521 20.16 -45.12 -37.34
N MET A 522 19.82 -44.45 -36.25
CA MET A 522 20.52 -43.26 -35.76
C MET A 522 21.96 -43.57 -35.32
N MET A 523 22.16 -44.69 -34.60
CA MET A 523 23.50 -45.18 -34.22
C MET A 523 24.37 -45.50 -35.45
N GLN A 524 23.77 -46.10 -36.48
CA GLN A 524 24.43 -46.35 -37.75
C GLN A 524 24.80 -45.04 -38.47
N GLY A 525 23.90 -44.05 -38.47
CA GLY A 525 24.14 -42.73 -39.06
C GLY A 525 25.28 -41.95 -38.38
N LEU A 526 25.43 -42.09 -37.06
CA LEU A 526 26.51 -41.49 -36.27
C LEU A 526 27.85 -42.24 -36.40
N ARG A 527 27.93 -43.25 -37.29
CA ARG A 527 29.12 -44.10 -37.51
C ARG A 527 29.61 -44.83 -36.26
N LEU A 528 28.72 -45.11 -35.32
CA LEU A 528 28.98 -45.98 -34.16
C LEU A 528 28.91 -47.48 -34.53
N GLY A 529 28.91 -47.77 -35.83
CA GLY A 529 28.58 -49.06 -36.44
C GLY A 529 29.58 -50.21 -36.25
N LEU A 530 30.50 -50.13 -35.29
CA LEU A 530 31.33 -51.28 -34.91
C LEU A 530 30.67 -52.21 -33.87
N LEU A 531 29.44 -51.88 -33.42
CA LEU A 531 28.77 -52.50 -32.27
C LEU A 531 27.45 -53.23 -32.64
N LEU A 532 27.32 -53.68 -33.89
CA LEU A 532 26.21 -54.53 -34.33
C LEU A 532 26.65 -55.98 -34.59
N ALA A 533 27.74 -56.42 -33.94
CA ALA A 533 28.07 -57.83 -33.85
C ALA A 533 27.20 -58.48 -32.76
N TRP A 534 25.96 -58.75 -33.13
CA TRP A 534 25.04 -59.59 -32.36
C TRP A 534 25.75 -60.93 -32.02
N PRO A 535 25.90 -61.33 -30.74
CA PRO A 535 26.16 -62.73 -30.46
C PRO A 535 24.85 -63.47 -30.72
N LYS A 536 24.84 -64.25 -31.80
CA LYS A 536 23.75 -65.18 -32.09
C LYS A 536 23.52 -66.09 -30.88
N GLU A 537 22.27 -66.08 -30.42
CA GLU A 537 21.58 -67.06 -29.58
C GLU A 537 22.08 -67.26 -28.15
N GLY A 538 21.16 -67.04 -27.20
CA GLY A 538 21.30 -67.21 -25.76
C GLY A 538 20.33 -66.31 -25.02
#